data_AF-A0A0K1JWA8-F1
#
_entry.id   AF-A0A0K1JWA8-F1
#
_cell.length_a   1.000
_cell.length_b   1.000
_cell.length_c   1.000
_cell.angle_alpha   90.00
_cell.angle_beta   90.00
_cell.angle_gamma   90.00
#
_symmetry.space_group_name_H-M   'P 1'
#
loop_
_entity.id
_entity.type
_entity.pdbx_description
1 polymer ?
#
loop_
_entity_poly.entity_id
_entity_poly.type
_entity_poly.pdbx_seq_one_letter_code
_entity_poly.pdbx_strand_id
1 'polypeptide(L)'
;MKMPRLLLACLVVPFLASASPADQPEMQAAIEARRDGRYDEALRIVKQRFDRMASGAKETRREYFITMFEWEHLAAEHVTARMALISERDEQVRRLLEGDIIFCADDFLPITRFRVVMEMNQSLQDSRATYRLLMQLLDSNPALARREIQRAMPAIVEAGDYALAVQYIPNPLNRLDDLNRLARELPLYPVPNSAPRLGAELGIFMGDVVLLSKSLKGLGKDAEAEQLRTAALSGLQSDELRALASRELAESGSIIRAIAEHQMRQAMGPASASAP
;
A
#
# COMPACT_ATOMS: atom_id res chain seq x y z
N MET A 1 -12.12 16.75 6.27
CA MET A 1 -10.64 16.59 6.24
C MET A 1 -10.32 15.44 5.29
N LYS A 2 -9.80 15.74 4.09
CA LYS A 2 -9.43 14.70 3.10
C LYS A 2 -8.15 14.03 3.61
N MET A 3 -8.19 12.73 3.92
CA MET A 3 -6.98 11.98 4.22
C MET A 3 -6.06 11.99 2.97
N PRO A 4 -4.76 12.30 3.11
CA PRO A 4 -3.82 12.14 2.01
C PRO A 4 -3.72 10.66 1.61
N ARG A 5 -3.72 10.42 0.29
CA ARG A 5 -3.80 9.13 -0.43
C ARG A 5 -2.61 8.15 -0.21
N LEU A 6 -1.91 8.16 0.93
CA LEU A 6 -0.62 7.46 1.09
C LEU A 6 -0.56 6.36 2.15
N LEU A 7 -1.64 6.07 2.89
CA LEU A 7 -1.64 5.03 3.92
C LEU A 7 -2.08 3.65 3.39
N LEU A 8 -1.28 3.07 2.49
CA LEU A 8 -0.96 1.62 2.45
C LEU A 8 -0.04 1.20 1.29
N ALA A 9 0.74 2.12 0.71
CA ALA A 9 1.83 1.72 -0.21
C ALA A 9 2.96 0.92 0.50
N CYS A 10 2.91 0.80 1.84
CA CYS A 10 3.94 0.13 2.65
C CYS A 10 3.91 -1.41 2.63
N LEU A 11 3.10 -2.06 1.78
CA LEU A 11 3.20 -3.52 1.54
C LEU A 11 3.64 -3.90 0.13
N VAL A 12 4.12 -2.93 -0.67
CA VAL A 12 4.73 -3.20 -1.97
C VAL A 12 6.07 -2.49 -2.09
N VAL A 13 7.10 -3.06 -1.46
CA VAL A 13 8.44 -2.97 -2.04
C VAL A 13 8.87 -4.39 -2.42
N PRO A 14 8.87 -4.70 -3.71
CA PRO A 14 9.91 -5.53 -4.25
C PRO A 14 10.70 -4.74 -5.28
N PHE A 15 12.02 -4.72 -5.09
CA PHE A 15 12.97 -4.92 -6.17
C PHE A 15 12.57 -4.29 -7.52
N LEU A 16 12.79 -2.98 -7.66
CA LEU A 16 13.01 -2.38 -8.98
C LEU A 16 14.40 -2.81 -9.46
N ALA A 17 14.57 -4.09 -9.78
CA ALA A 17 15.55 -4.47 -10.78
C ALA A 17 15.04 -3.87 -12.11
N SER A 18 15.84 -2.96 -12.66
CA SER A 18 15.57 -2.24 -13.88
C SER A 18 15.38 -3.20 -15.06
N ALA A 19 14.12 -3.46 -15.41
CA ALA A 19 13.74 -3.84 -16.77
C ALA A 19 13.23 -2.58 -17.47
N SER A 20 13.78 -2.32 -18.65
CA SER A 20 13.60 -1.11 -19.46
C SER A 20 12.11 -0.87 -19.78
N PRO A 21 11.66 0.37 -20.04
CA PRO A 21 10.31 0.65 -20.58
C PRO A 21 9.97 -0.19 -21.84
N ALA A 22 10.99 -0.71 -22.53
CA ALA A 22 10.88 -1.58 -23.70
C ALA A 22 10.26 -2.98 -23.42
N ASP A 23 10.16 -3.42 -22.17
CA ASP A 23 9.74 -4.80 -21.86
C ASP A 23 8.21 -4.97 -21.75
N GLN A 24 7.41 -3.90 -21.88
CA GLN A 24 5.94 -3.94 -21.68
C GLN A 24 5.16 -3.03 -22.66
N PRO A 25 5.21 -3.31 -23.98
CA PRO A 25 4.64 -2.42 -25.00
C PRO A 25 3.14 -2.18 -24.83
N GLU A 26 2.39 -3.16 -24.32
CA GLU A 26 0.95 -3.04 -24.13
C GLU A 26 0.58 -2.06 -23.01
N MET A 27 1.25 -2.11 -21.86
CA MET A 27 0.95 -1.15 -20.78
C MET A 27 1.43 0.25 -21.12
N GLN A 28 2.54 0.37 -21.85
CA GLN A 28 2.97 1.64 -22.38
C GLN A 28 1.92 2.24 -23.35
N ALA A 29 1.34 1.41 -24.21
CA ALA A 29 0.25 1.82 -25.10
C ALA A 29 -1.02 2.26 -24.33
N ALA A 30 -1.35 1.59 -23.22
CA ALA A 30 -2.46 2.02 -22.36
C ALA A 30 -2.22 3.40 -21.73
N ILE A 31 -1.01 3.61 -21.20
CA ILE A 31 -0.59 4.90 -20.61
C ILE A 31 -0.64 6.02 -21.65
N GLU A 32 -0.14 5.77 -22.87
CA GLU A 32 -0.19 6.72 -23.99
C GLU A 32 -1.64 7.00 -24.42
N ALA A 33 -2.46 5.97 -24.58
CA ALA A 33 -3.88 6.14 -24.88
C ALA A 33 -4.59 6.99 -23.82
N ARG A 34 -4.35 6.78 -22.52
CA ARG A 34 -4.92 7.63 -21.46
C ARG A 34 -4.43 9.07 -21.57
N ARG A 35 -3.13 9.29 -21.78
CA ARG A 35 -2.54 10.64 -21.95
C ARG A 35 -3.13 11.39 -23.14
N ASP A 36 -3.46 10.67 -24.21
CA ASP A 36 -4.10 11.21 -25.42
C ASP A 36 -5.63 11.39 -25.27
N GLY A 37 -6.21 11.05 -24.12
CA GLY A 37 -7.67 11.08 -23.90
C GLY A 37 -8.43 9.94 -24.58
N ARG A 38 -7.74 8.93 -25.14
CA ARG A 38 -8.32 7.71 -25.73
C ARG A 38 -8.66 6.69 -24.65
N TYR A 39 -9.53 7.09 -23.72
CA TYR A 39 -9.81 6.35 -22.50
C TYR A 39 -10.42 4.96 -22.71
N ASP A 40 -11.29 4.77 -23.70
CA ASP A 40 -11.89 3.47 -24.00
C ASP A 40 -10.84 2.44 -24.45
N GLU A 41 -9.85 2.89 -25.22
CA GLU A 41 -8.74 2.04 -25.68
C GLU A 41 -7.81 1.67 -24.51
N ALA A 42 -7.47 2.65 -23.66
CA ALA A 42 -6.72 2.40 -22.44
C ALA A 42 -7.45 1.39 -21.54
N LEU A 43 -8.77 1.55 -21.36
CA LEU A 43 -9.60 0.64 -20.56
C LEU A 43 -9.57 -0.77 -21.12
N ARG A 44 -9.72 -0.92 -22.44
CA ARG A 44 -9.69 -2.21 -23.12
C ARG A 44 -8.37 -2.96 -22.84
N ILE A 45 -7.24 -2.27 -22.95
CA ILE A 45 -5.92 -2.86 -22.71
C ILE A 45 -5.74 -3.25 -21.24
N VAL A 46 -6.09 -2.35 -20.31
CA VAL A 46 -6.00 -2.60 -18.86
C VAL A 46 -6.84 -3.81 -18.46
N LYS A 47 -8.09 -3.90 -18.93
CA LYS A 47 -8.98 -5.04 -18.65
C LYS A 47 -8.42 -6.33 -19.23
N GLN A 48 -8.00 -6.34 -20.49
CA GLN A 48 -7.42 -7.52 -21.13
C GLN A 48 -6.21 -8.04 -20.35
N ARG A 49 -5.39 -7.13 -19.80
CA ARG A 49 -4.24 -7.51 -18.99
C ARG A 49 -4.66 -8.08 -17.63
N PHE A 50 -5.62 -7.45 -16.96
CA PHE A 50 -6.17 -7.96 -15.71
C PHE A 50 -6.79 -9.37 -15.87
N ASP A 51 -7.54 -9.59 -16.95
CA ASP A 51 -8.16 -10.89 -17.26
C ASP A 51 -7.12 -12.00 -17.49
N ARG A 52 -5.99 -11.68 -18.15
CA ARG A 52 -4.89 -12.64 -18.33
C ARG A 52 -4.30 -13.09 -16.99
N MET A 53 -4.12 -12.17 -16.03
CA MET A 53 -3.66 -12.51 -14.69
C MET A 53 -4.65 -13.44 -13.99
N ALA A 54 -5.94 -13.11 -14.05
CA ALA A 54 -7.00 -13.91 -13.47
C ALA A 54 -7.11 -15.32 -14.09
N SER A 55 -6.64 -15.49 -15.33
CA SER A 55 -6.66 -16.75 -16.08
C SER A 55 -5.43 -17.64 -15.83
N GLY A 56 -4.53 -17.24 -14.92
CA GLY A 56 -3.35 -18.04 -14.57
C GLY A 56 -2.14 -17.85 -15.49
N ALA A 57 -2.11 -16.76 -16.28
CA ALA A 57 -0.87 -16.35 -16.93
C ALA A 57 0.20 -16.07 -15.86
N LYS A 58 1.46 -16.45 -16.13
CA LYS A 58 2.60 -16.15 -15.26
C LYS A 58 2.96 -14.66 -15.38
N GLU A 59 2.11 -13.82 -14.81
CA GLU A 59 2.35 -12.40 -14.67
C GLU A 59 3.01 -12.14 -13.32
N THR A 60 4.03 -11.31 -13.33
CA THR A 60 4.77 -10.90 -12.15
C THR A 60 3.95 -9.96 -11.29
N ARG A 61 4.28 -9.89 -9.99
CA ARG A 61 3.73 -8.89 -9.07
C ARG A 61 3.87 -7.44 -9.58
N ARG A 62 4.95 -7.16 -10.31
CA ARG A 62 5.19 -5.84 -10.93
C ARG A 62 4.12 -5.53 -11.96
N GLU A 63 3.77 -6.50 -12.79
CA GLU A 63 2.77 -6.34 -13.85
C GLU A 63 1.37 -6.13 -13.27
N TYR A 64 1.03 -6.89 -12.23
CA TYR A 64 -0.18 -6.67 -11.44
C TYR A 64 -0.24 -5.24 -10.89
N PHE A 65 0.85 -4.78 -10.24
CA PHE A 65 0.92 -3.43 -9.70
C PHE A 65 0.71 -2.35 -10.77
N ILE A 66 1.42 -2.44 -11.91
CA ILE A 66 1.29 -1.48 -13.01
C ILE A 66 -0.13 -1.46 -13.57
N THR A 67 -0.76 -2.63 -13.71
CA THR A 67 -2.13 -2.75 -14.23
C THR A 67 -3.14 -2.09 -13.31
N MET A 68 -3.07 -2.38 -12.00
CA MET A 68 -3.96 -1.77 -11.01
C MET A 68 -3.74 -0.26 -10.87
N PHE A 69 -2.48 0.18 -10.90
CA PHE A 69 -2.13 1.59 -10.84
C PHE A 69 -2.69 2.37 -12.03
N GLU A 70 -2.57 1.83 -13.25
CA GLU A 70 -3.12 2.48 -14.44
C GLU A 70 -4.66 2.47 -14.44
N TRP A 71 -5.29 1.39 -13.97
CA TRP A 71 -6.75 1.36 -13.82
C TRP A 71 -7.24 2.42 -12.82
N GLU A 72 -6.55 2.63 -11.69
CA GLU A 72 -6.88 3.69 -10.74
C GLU A 72 -6.88 5.07 -11.40
N HIS A 73 -5.82 5.40 -12.16
CA HIS A 73 -5.72 6.68 -12.86
C HIS A 73 -6.84 6.85 -13.88
N LEU A 74 -7.08 5.81 -14.67
CA LEU A 74 -8.14 5.83 -15.67
C LEU A 74 -9.53 5.99 -15.03
N ALA A 75 -9.80 5.32 -13.91
CA ALA A 75 -11.06 5.44 -13.17
C ALA A 75 -11.24 6.82 -12.52
N ALA A 76 -10.16 7.53 -12.21
CA ALA A 76 -10.22 8.91 -11.71
C ALA A 76 -10.58 9.92 -12.81
N GLU A 77 -10.22 9.64 -14.06
CA GLU A 77 -10.37 10.55 -15.21
C GLU A 77 -11.60 10.20 -16.07
N HIS A 78 -12.08 8.96 -16.04
CA HIS A 78 -13.10 8.46 -16.97
C HIS A 78 -14.17 7.59 -16.29
N VAL A 79 -15.44 8.01 -16.42
CA VAL A 79 -16.59 7.38 -15.73
C VAL A 79 -16.79 5.92 -16.14
N THR A 80 -16.65 5.58 -17.43
CA THR A 80 -16.80 4.18 -17.89
C THR A 80 -15.76 3.27 -17.28
N ALA A 81 -14.51 3.75 -17.12
CA ALA A 81 -13.45 2.99 -16.48
C ALA A 81 -13.71 2.79 -14.98
N ARG A 82 -14.26 3.80 -14.31
CA ARG A 82 -14.72 3.69 -12.91
C ARG A 82 -15.84 2.67 -12.77
N MET A 83 -16.82 2.68 -13.67
CA MET A 83 -17.91 1.69 -13.66
C MET A 83 -17.40 0.28 -13.94
N ALA A 84 -16.44 0.12 -14.85
CA ALA A 84 -15.79 -1.16 -15.10
C ALA A 84 -15.04 -1.66 -13.86
N LEU A 85 -14.34 -0.78 -13.14
CA LEU A 85 -13.64 -1.13 -11.89
C LEU A 85 -14.62 -1.59 -10.79
N ILE A 86 -15.79 -0.95 -10.67
CA ILE A 86 -16.85 -1.36 -9.75
C ILE A 86 -17.38 -2.74 -10.11
N SER A 87 -17.72 -2.95 -11.39
CA SER A 87 -18.21 -4.25 -11.86
C SER A 87 -17.20 -5.36 -11.62
N GLU A 88 -15.92 -5.08 -11.86
CA GLU A 88 -14.85 -6.07 -11.64
C GLU A 88 -14.70 -6.36 -10.15
N ARG A 89 -14.67 -5.35 -9.29
CA ARG A 89 -14.64 -5.53 -7.83
C ARG A 89 -15.77 -6.45 -7.36
N ASP A 90 -16.99 -6.22 -7.82
CA ASP A 90 -18.16 -6.99 -7.39
C ASP A 90 -18.05 -8.46 -7.83
N GLU A 91 -17.49 -8.73 -9.02
CA GLU A 91 -17.17 -10.09 -9.47
C GLU A 91 -16.07 -10.74 -8.63
N GLN A 92 -15.02 -9.99 -8.27
CA GLN A 92 -13.94 -10.48 -7.40
C GLN A 92 -14.46 -10.82 -5.98
N VAL A 93 -15.39 -10.03 -5.45
CA VAL A 93 -16.09 -10.32 -4.19
C VAL A 93 -16.88 -11.61 -4.30
N ARG A 94 -17.69 -11.77 -5.36
CA ARG A 94 -18.51 -12.97 -5.57
C ARG A 94 -17.65 -14.24 -5.58
N ARG A 95 -16.58 -14.25 -6.38
CA ARG A 95 -15.65 -15.39 -6.47
C ARG A 95 -14.98 -15.72 -5.15
N LEU A 96 -14.52 -14.70 -4.43
CA LEU A 96 -13.89 -14.89 -3.12
C LEU A 96 -14.85 -15.55 -2.12
N LEU A 97 -16.10 -15.12 -2.08
CA LEU A 97 -17.13 -15.69 -1.20
C LEU A 97 -17.54 -17.12 -1.61
N GLU A 98 -17.39 -17.47 -2.89
CA GLU A 98 -17.57 -18.84 -3.40
C GLU A 98 -16.37 -19.76 -3.12
N GLY A 99 -15.30 -19.24 -2.51
CA GLY A 99 -14.11 -20.02 -2.14
C GLY A 99 -12.98 -19.98 -3.16
N ASP A 100 -13.10 -19.21 -4.23
CA ASP A 100 -12.01 -18.94 -5.16
C ASP A 100 -11.07 -17.86 -4.58
N ILE A 101 -10.13 -18.29 -3.75
CA ILE A 101 -9.29 -17.40 -2.92
C ILE A 101 -8.16 -16.74 -3.71
N ILE A 102 -7.63 -17.42 -4.74
CA ILE A 102 -6.39 -17.02 -5.41
C ILE A 102 -6.74 -16.28 -6.71
N PHE A 103 -6.28 -15.04 -6.84
CA PHE A 103 -6.44 -14.25 -8.06
C PHE A 103 -5.38 -14.63 -9.09
N CYS A 104 -4.10 -14.60 -8.69
CA CYS A 104 -2.96 -14.90 -9.55
C CYS A 104 -1.94 -15.70 -8.76
N ALA A 105 -1.45 -16.78 -9.37
CA ALA A 105 -0.30 -17.51 -8.85
C ALA A 105 0.95 -16.64 -9.04
N ASP A 106 1.77 -16.54 -8.00
CA ASP A 106 3.03 -15.81 -7.97
C ASP A 106 4.04 -16.74 -7.31
N ASP A 107 5.24 -16.84 -7.88
CA ASP A 107 6.27 -17.81 -7.48
C ASP A 107 6.74 -17.62 -6.03
N PHE A 108 6.47 -16.46 -5.42
CA PHE A 108 6.84 -16.15 -4.04
C PHE A 108 5.65 -16.17 -3.08
N LEU A 109 4.59 -15.41 -3.39
CA LEU A 109 3.37 -15.41 -2.59
C LEU A 109 2.17 -15.07 -3.48
N PRO A 110 1.17 -15.96 -3.59
CA PRO A 110 0.02 -15.72 -4.45
C PRO A 110 -0.73 -14.45 -4.06
N ILE A 111 -1.27 -13.77 -5.06
CA ILE A 111 -2.16 -12.63 -4.86
C ILE A 111 -3.56 -13.18 -4.57
N THR A 112 -4.10 -12.88 -3.39
CA THR A 112 -5.44 -13.31 -3.00
C THR A 112 -6.50 -12.37 -3.58
N ARG A 113 -7.69 -12.88 -3.90
CA ARG A 113 -8.82 -12.03 -4.35
C ARG A 113 -9.22 -11.00 -3.30
N PHE A 114 -9.04 -11.31 -2.01
CA PHE A 114 -9.26 -10.32 -0.94
C PHE A 114 -8.35 -9.09 -1.12
N ARG A 115 -7.06 -9.32 -1.42
CA ARG A 115 -6.11 -8.24 -1.68
C ARG A 115 -6.52 -7.41 -2.90
N VAL A 116 -6.94 -8.06 -3.99
CA VAL A 116 -7.41 -7.37 -5.20
C VAL A 116 -8.61 -6.48 -4.90
N VAL A 117 -9.63 -7.01 -4.21
CA VAL A 117 -10.83 -6.24 -3.83
C VAL A 117 -10.46 -5.07 -2.92
N MET A 118 -9.56 -5.27 -1.96
CA MET A 118 -9.09 -4.21 -1.07
C MET A 118 -8.41 -3.08 -1.85
N GLU A 119 -7.53 -3.40 -2.81
CA GLU A 119 -6.86 -2.42 -3.66
C GLU A 119 -7.88 -1.68 -4.56
N MET A 120 -8.86 -2.38 -5.13
CA MET A 120 -9.97 -1.76 -5.88
C MET A 120 -10.81 -0.82 -5.01
N ASN A 121 -11.15 -1.23 -3.78
CA ASN A 121 -11.87 -0.39 -2.82
C ASN A 121 -11.08 0.86 -2.46
N GLN A 122 -9.76 0.76 -2.35
CA GLN A 122 -8.88 1.91 -2.12
C GLN A 122 -8.94 2.89 -3.30
N SER A 123 -8.80 2.40 -4.54
CA SER A 123 -8.94 3.24 -5.75
C SER A 123 -10.32 3.91 -5.83
N LEU A 124 -11.37 3.20 -5.43
CA LEU A 124 -12.75 3.69 -5.40
C LEU A 124 -13.09 4.56 -4.18
N GLN A 125 -12.16 4.69 -3.22
CA GLN A 125 -12.34 5.39 -1.94
C GLN A 125 -13.51 4.85 -1.09
N ASP A 126 -13.71 3.53 -1.11
CA ASP A 126 -14.76 2.81 -0.37
C ASP A 126 -14.15 1.83 0.63
N SER A 127 -13.46 2.35 1.65
CA SER A 127 -12.87 1.53 2.72
C SER A 127 -13.94 0.74 3.51
N ARG A 128 -15.16 1.27 3.60
CA ARG A 128 -16.29 0.59 4.24
C ARG A 128 -16.65 -0.72 3.54
N ALA A 129 -16.48 -0.83 2.22
CA ALA A 129 -16.64 -2.10 1.51
C ALA A 129 -15.61 -3.15 1.94
N THR A 130 -14.35 -2.76 2.17
CA THR A 130 -13.32 -3.67 2.70
C THR A 130 -13.68 -4.19 4.08
N TYR A 131 -14.16 -3.32 4.98
CA TYR A 131 -14.64 -3.73 6.30
C TYR A 131 -15.82 -4.72 6.20
N ARG A 132 -16.84 -4.41 5.39
CA ARG A 132 -18.00 -5.28 5.19
C ARG A 132 -17.62 -6.65 4.66
N LEU A 133 -16.72 -6.70 3.67
CA LEU A 133 -16.22 -7.97 3.13
C LEU A 133 -15.48 -8.78 4.19
N LEU A 134 -14.61 -8.16 4.99
CA LEU A 134 -13.94 -8.85 6.09
C LEU A 134 -14.95 -9.44 7.09
N MET A 135 -16.01 -8.69 7.45
CA MET A 135 -17.04 -9.18 8.37
C MET A 135 -17.78 -10.39 7.80
N GLN A 136 -18.09 -10.37 6.49
CA GLN A 136 -18.68 -11.53 5.81
C GLN A 136 -17.74 -12.74 5.84
N LEU A 137 -16.43 -12.52 5.64
CA LEU A 137 -15.44 -13.59 5.72
C LEU A 137 -15.23 -14.10 7.14
N LEU A 138 -15.35 -13.27 8.18
CA LEU A 138 -15.27 -13.73 9.57
C LEU A 138 -16.40 -14.72 9.90
N ASP A 139 -17.56 -14.57 9.25
CA ASP A 139 -18.70 -15.47 9.39
C ASP A 139 -18.54 -16.73 8.52
N SER A 140 -18.25 -16.57 7.22
CA SER A 140 -18.24 -17.67 6.26
C SER A 140 -16.91 -18.45 6.17
N ASN A 141 -15.78 -17.79 6.38
CA ASN A 141 -14.44 -18.38 6.33
C ASN A 141 -13.46 -17.72 7.34
N PRO A 142 -13.62 -18.01 8.64
CA PRO A 142 -12.85 -17.35 9.70
C PRO A 142 -11.33 -17.53 9.56
N ALA A 143 -10.89 -18.64 8.97
CA ALA A 143 -9.47 -18.91 8.76
C ALA A 143 -8.85 -17.94 7.74
N LEU A 144 -9.54 -17.70 6.63
CA LEU A 144 -9.13 -16.72 5.63
C LEU A 144 -9.18 -15.30 6.19
N ALA A 145 -10.27 -14.94 6.88
CA ALA A 145 -10.40 -13.62 7.49
C ALA A 145 -9.25 -13.30 8.46
N ARG A 146 -8.85 -14.25 9.32
CA ARG A 146 -7.69 -14.07 10.23
C ARG A 146 -6.37 -13.87 9.50
N ARG A 147 -6.18 -14.49 8.33
CA ARG A 147 -4.97 -14.29 7.51
C ARG A 147 -4.93 -12.90 6.88
N GLU A 148 -6.08 -12.37 6.51
CA GLU A 148 -6.20 -11.11 5.78
C GLU A 148 -6.48 -9.90 6.68
N ILE A 149 -6.82 -10.11 7.96
CA ILE A 149 -7.26 -9.05 8.89
C ILE A 149 -6.26 -7.91 9.02
N GLN A 150 -4.95 -8.22 9.01
CA GLN A 150 -3.90 -7.21 9.09
C GLN A 150 -3.95 -6.24 7.90
N ARG A 151 -4.29 -6.72 6.70
CA ARG A 151 -4.42 -5.87 5.51
C ARG A 151 -5.65 -4.98 5.60
N ALA A 152 -6.75 -5.51 6.15
CA ALA A 152 -8.00 -4.79 6.34
C ALA A 152 -7.98 -3.81 7.52
N MET A 153 -6.92 -3.80 8.34
CA MET A 153 -6.85 -3.04 9.58
C MET A 153 -7.18 -1.54 9.43
N PRO A 154 -6.69 -0.82 8.40
CA PRO A 154 -7.08 0.58 8.19
C PRO A 154 -8.59 0.76 8.02
N ALA A 155 -9.25 -0.14 7.27
CA ALA A 155 -10.68 -0.11 7.04
C ALA A 155 -11.49 -0.43 8.32
N ILE A 156 -11.00 -1.34 9.17
CA ILE A 156 -11.59 -1.64 10.50
C ILE A 156 -11.56 -0.39 11.38
N VAL A 157 -10.41 0.28 11.47
CA VAL A 157 -10.23 1.50 12.28
C VAL A 157 -11.04 2.67 11.73
N GLU A 158 -11.16 2.81 10.40
CA GLU A 158 -12.02 3.83 9.78
C GLU A 158 -13.51 3.54 9.99
N ALA A 159 -13.91 2.27 10.01
CA ALA A 159 -15.27 1.84 10.32
C ALA A 159 -15.67 2.07 11.80
N GLY A 160 -14.71 2.43 12.66
CA GLY A 160 -14.93 2.69 14.09
C GLY A 160 -14.92 1.45 14.97
N ASP A 161 -14.55 0.29 14.42
CA ASP A 161 -14.52 -0.98 15.17
C ASP A 161 -13.20 -1.12 15.93
N TYR A 162 -12.99 -0.22 16.89
CA TYR A 162 -11.73 -0.10 17.62
C TYR A 162 -11.46 -1.29 18.54
N ALA A 163 -12.51 -1.95 19.03
CA ALA A 163 -12.37 -3.15 19.84
C ALA A 163 -11.76 -4.30 19.03
N LEU A 164 -12.28 -4.53 17.82
CA LEU A 164 -11.71 -5.51 16.90
C LEU A 164 -10.28 -5.12 16.51
N ALA A 165 -10.02 -3.84 16.23
CA ALA A 165 -8.69 -3.38 15.87
C ALA A 165 -7.65 -3.67 16.98
N VAL A 166 -7.92 -3.29 18.24
CA VAL A 166 -6.99 -3.53 19.35
C VAL A 166 -6.75 -5.02 19.60
N GLN A 167 -7.74 -5.88 19.35
CA GLN A 167 -7.58 -7.33 19.48
C GLN A 167 -6.56 -7.90 18.49
N TYR A 168 -6.47 -7.33 17.29
CA TYR A 168 -5.68 -7.90 16.20
C TYR A 168 -4.42 -7.11 15.85
N ILE A 169 -4.28 -5.83 16.23
CA ILE A 169 -3.03 -5.08 16.02
C ILE A 169 -1.96 -5.61 16.97
N PRO A 170 -0.83 -6.15 16.46
CA PRO A 170 0.30 -6.52 17.31
C PRO A 170 0.85 -5.29 18.04
N ASN A 171 1.42 -5.46 19.23
CA ASN A 171 2.12 -4.36 19.90
C ASN A 171 3.32 -3.91 19.04
N PRO A 172 3.29 -2.69 18.45
CA PRO A 172 4.33 -2.27 17.52
C PRO A 172 5.69 -2.10 18.22
N LEU A 173 5.69 -1.81 19.53
CA LEU A 173 6.93 -1.61 20.31
C LEU A 173 7.83 -2.86 20.31
N ASN A 174 7.26 -4.05 20.08
CA ASN A 174 8.03 -5.30 19.96
C ASN A 174 8.99 -5.30 18.75
N ARG A 175 8.82 -4.39 17.79
CA ARG A 175 9.70 -4.28 16.60
C ARG A 175 10.86 -3.30 16.78
N LEU A 176 10.94 -2.60 17.92
CA LEU A 176 11.94 -1.56 18.15
C LEU A 176 13.38 -2.10 18.08
N ASP A 177 13.65 -3.26 18.66
CA ASP A 177 15.00 -3.84 18.67
C ASP A 177 15.48 -4.17 17.26
N ASP A 178 14.61 -4.78 16.45
CA ASP A 178 14.91 -5.08 15.06
C ASP A 178 15.08 -3.81 14.22
N LEU A 179 14.22 -2.81 14.41
CA LEU A 179 14.31 -1.55 13.68
C LEU A 179 15.60 -0.80 14.03
N ASN A 180 15.99 -0.77 15.30
CA ASN A 180 17.25 -0.18 15.76
C ASN A 180 18.47 -0.95 15.24
N ARG A 181 18.38 -2.29 15.15
CA ARG A 181 19.42 -3.10 14.52
C ARG A 181 19.56 -2.76 13.04
N LEU A 182 18.46 -2.73 12.29
CA LEU A 182 18.47 -2.37 10.86
C LEU A 182 19.01 -0.94 10.63
N ALA A 183 18.75 -0.01 11.55
CA ALA A 183 19.27 1.36 11.49
C ALA A 183 20.80 1.44 11.53
N ARG A 184 21.47 0.42 12.10
CA ARG A 184 22.94 0.32 12.12
C ARG A 184 23.50 -0.34 10.86
N GLU A 185 22.70 -1.14 10.17
CA GLU A 185 23.10 -1.97 9.03
C GLU A 185 22.76 -1.35 7.68
N LEU A 186 21.69 -0.56 7.62
CA LEU A 186 21.11 -0.07 6.38
C LEU A 186 21.09 1.46 6.35
N PRO A 187 21.36 2.09 5.19
CA PRO A 187 21.19 3.52 5.06
C PRO A 187 19.71 3.88 5.05
N LEU A 188 19.37 4.96 5.75
CA LEU A 188 18.03 5.57 5.68
C LEU A 188 17.72 6.06 4.27
N TYR A 189 18.73 6.65 3.62
CA TYR A 189 18.68 7.10 2.23
C TYR A 189 19.66 6.26 1.41
N PRO A 190 19.20 5.18 0.74
CA PRO A 190 20.09 4.37 -0.07
C PRO A 190 20.48 5.11 -1.36
N VAL A 191 21.50 4.58 -2.05
CA VAL A 191 21.91 5.05 -3.38
C VAL A 191 20.76 4.94 -4.40
N PRO A 192 20.79 5.70 -5.51
CA PRO A 192 19.73 5.68 -6.51
C PRO A 192 19.48 4.25 -7.03
N ASN A 193 18.23 3.95 -7.37
CA ASN A 193 17.78 2.63 -7.83
C ASN A 193 17.92 1.49 -6.81
N SER A 194 18.22 1.78 -5.55
CA SER A 194 18.19 0.81 -4.45
C SER A 194 16.93 0.97 -3.59
N ALA A 195 16.39 -0.14 -3.10
CA ALA A 195 15.20 -0.14 -2.27
C ALA A 195 15.46 0.55 -0.91
N PRO A 196 14.64 1.53 -0.49
CA PRO A 196 14.79 2.22 0.80
C PRO A 196 14.27 1.37 1.96
N ARG A 197 14.92 0.23 2.19
CA ARG A 197 14.45 -0.80 3.13
C ARG A 197 14.26 -0.26 4.55
N LEU A 198 15.23 0.49 5.09
CA LEU A 198 15.08 1.06 6.44
C LEU A 198 13.89 2.02 6.53
N GLY A 199 13.72 2.88 5.53
CA GLY A 199 12.57 3.79 5.45
C GLY A 199 11.23 3.05 5.35
N ALA A 200 11.18 1.95 4.59
CA ALA A 200 9.99 1.11 4.50
C ALA A 200 9.64 0.46 5.85
N GLU A 201 10.63 -0.11 6.55
CA GLU A 201 10.44 -0.72 7.87
C GLU A 201 9.98 0.31 8.92
N LEU A 202 10.57 1.51 8.91
CA LEU A 202 10.11 2.63 9.74
C LEU A 202 8.66 3.00 9.40
N GLY A 203 8.30 3.07 8.12
CA GLY A 203 6.95 3.37 7.66
C GLY A 203 5.91 2.35 8.15
N ILE A 204 6.23 1.05 8.08
CA ILE A 204 5.34 -0.01 8.59
C ILE A 204 5.19 0.13 10.11
N PHE A 205 6.30 0.27 10.84
CA PHE A 205 6.28 0.46 12.30
C PHE A 205 5.42 1.67 12.72
N MET A 206 5.60 2.82 12.06
CA MET A 206 4.83 4.01 12.37
C MET A 206 3.36 3.90 11.95
N GLY A 207 3.07 3.18 10.86
CA GLY A 207 1.70 2.84 10.47
C GLY A 207 0.97 2.06 11.57
N ASP A 208 1.62 1.04 12.12
CA ASP A 208 1.07 0.24 13.23
C ASP A 208 0.85 1.09 14.50
N VAL A 209 1.81 1.97 14.84
CA VAL A 209 1.68 2.92 15.96
C VAL A 209 0.48 3.85 15.78
N VAL A 210 0.29 4.40 14.57
CA VAL A 210 -0.83 5.30 14.26
C VAL A 210 -2.16 4.57 14.38
N LEU A 211 -2.27 3.36 13.81
CA LEU A 211 -3.50 2.56 13.85
C LEU A 211 -3.87 2.16 15.28
N LEU A 212 -2.90 1.66 16.07
CA LEU A 212 -3.16 1.26 17.45
C LEU A 212 -3.50 2.48 18.32
N SER A 213 -2.75 3.57 18.18
CA SER A 213 -3.02 4.80 18.93
C SER A 213 -4.41 5.36 18.61
N LYS A 214 -4.82 5.39 17.33
CA LYS A 214 -6.17 5.82 16.93
C LYS A 214 -7.24 4.91 17.53
N SER A 215 -7.00 3.60 17.56
CA SER A 215 -7.94 2.62 18.13
C SER A 215 -8.08 2.78 19.65
N LEU A 216 -6.97 2.96 20.37
CA LEU A 216 -6.98 3.25 21.80
C LEU A 216 -7.77 4.53 22.12
N LYS A 217 -7.55 5.61 21.37
CA LYS A 217 -8.34 6.85 21.52
C LYS A 217 -9.82 6.62 21.25
N GLY A 218 -10.15 5.85 20.23
CA GLY A 218 -11.52 5.47 19.90
C GLY A 218 -12.23 4.68 21.02
N LEU A 219 -11.48 4.01 21.89
CA LEU A 219 -11.97 3.33 23.09
C LEU A 219 -11.94 4.22 24.35
N GLY A 220 -11.61 5.51 24.24
CA GLY A 220 -11.47 6.42 25.37
C GLY A 220 -10.19 6.25 26.18
N LYS A 221 -9.18 5.57 25.63
CA LYS A 221 -7.89 5.29 26.28
C LYS A 221 -6.81 6.27 25.83
N ASP A 222 -7.08 7.57 25.96
CA ASP A 222 -6.18 8.62 25.47
C ASP A 222 -4.78 8.58 26.09
N ALA A 223 -4.70 8.29 27.40
CA ALA A 223 -3.43 8.18 28.10
C ALA A 223 -2.56 7.03 27.55
N GLU A 224 -3.14 5.85 27.32
CA GLU A 224 -2.44 4.70 26.73
C GLU A 224 -2.00 5.01 25.28
N ALA A 225 -2.85 5.69 24.51
CA ALA A 225 -2.53 6.09 23.15
C ALA A 225 -1.36 7.07 23.06
N GLU A 226 -1.22 7.97 24.03
CA GLU A 226 -0.13 8.94 24.11
C GLU A 226 1.16 8.30 24.65
N GLN A 227 1.04 7.42 25.65
CA GLN A 227 2.16 6.61 26.14
C GLN A 227 2.76 5.77 25.02
N LEU A 228 1.93 5.14 24.18
CA LEU A 228 2.38 4.37 23.02
C LEU A 228 3.21 5.23 22.05
N ARG A 229 2.74 6.43 21.70
CA ARG A 229 3.45 7.34 20.79
C ARG A 229 4.79 7.79 21.40
N THR A 230 4.77 8.17 22.66
CA THR A 230 5.97 8.58 23.40
C THR A 230 6.97 7.45 23.47
N ALA A 231 6.54 6.23 23.82
CA ALA A 231 7.40 5.05 23.87
C ALA A 231 7.98 4.69 22.50
N ALA A 232 7.18 4.79 21.43
CA ALA A 232 7.65 4.54 20.07
C ALA A 232 8.77 5.52 19.67
N LEU A 233 8.62 6.81 19.93
CA LEU A 233 9.64 7.82 19.61
C LEU A 233 10.89 7.68 20.48
N SER A 234 10.72 7.50 21.79
CA SER A 234 11.84 7.36 22.73
C SER A 234 12.62 6.06 22.52
N GLY A 235 11.97 5.02 22.00
CA GLY A 235 12.60 3.73 21.71
C GLY A 235 13.48 3.73 20.45
N LEU A 236 13.33 4.71 19.55
CA LEU A 236 14.20 4.86 18.38
C LEU A 236 15.56 5.42 18.81
N GLN A 237 16.64 4.68 18.56
CA GLN A 237 18.00 5.05 18.95
C GLN A 237 18.62 6.10 18.01
N SER A 238 18.25 6.08 16.72
CA SER A 238 18.72 7.06 15.75
C SER A 238 17.89 8.33 15.80
N ASP A 239 18.56 9.49 15.97
CA ASP A 239 17.92 10.80 15.96
C ASP A 239 17.26 11.10 14.60
N GLU A 240 17.84 10.65 13.50
CA GLU A 240 17.31 10.82 12.15
C GLU A 240 16.00 10.04 11.96
N LEU A 241 15.96 8.79 12.43
CA LEU A 241 14.73 7.99 12.41
C LEU A 241 13.67 8.61 13.32
N ARG A 242 14.06 9.08 14.51
CA ARG A 242 13.13 9.73 15.44
C ARG A 242 12.53 11.01 14.85
N ALA A 243 13.34 11.81 14.15
CA ALA A 243 12.87 13.01 13.47
C ALA A 243 11.87 12.69 12.35
N LEU A 244 12.14 11.66 11.54
CA LEU A 244 11.20 11.20 10.51
C LEU A 244 9.92 10.61 11.10
N ALA A 245 10.03 9.78 12.13
CA ALA A 245 8.89 9.19 12.83
C ALA A 245 7.97 10.27 13.44
N SER A 246 8.57 11.31 14.03
CA SER A 246 7.83 12.45 14.58
C SER A 246 7.06 13.20 13.49
N ARG A 247 7.69 13.44 12.33
CA ARG A 247 6.99 14.00 11.16
C ARG A 247 5.86 13.11 10.68
N GLU A 248 6.03 11.79 10.69
CA GLU A 248 4.99 10.86 10.24
C GLU A 248 3.77 10.86 11.15
N LEU A 249 3.97 11.02 12.46
CA LEU A 249 2.87 11.18 13.42
C LEU A 249 2.10 12.49 13.20
N ALA A 250 2.79 13.55 12.79
CA ALA A 250 2.17 14.85 12.52
C ALA A 250 1.46 14.86 11.16
N GLU A 251 2.09 14.28 10.15
CA GLU A 251 1.61 14.25 8.77
C GLU A 251 1.98 12.91 8.11
N SER A 252 0.96 12.10 7.84
CA SER A 252 1.20 10.80 7.23
C SER A 252 1.72 10.89 5.79
N GLY A 253 2.64 10.00 5.44
CA GLY A 253 3.36 9.97 4.17
C GLY A 253 4.62 10.85 4.16
N SER A 254 4.99 11.45 5.29
CA SER A 254 6.22 12.25 5.41
C SER A 254 7.50 11.41 5.19
N ILE A 255 7.54 10.15 5.62
CA ILE A 255 8.70 9.27 5.42
C ILE A 255 8.93 9.02 3.93
N ILE A 256 7.86 8.63 3.22
CA ILE A 256 7.93 8.32 1.78
C ILE A 256 8.34 9.56 0.99
N ARG A 257 7.76 10.73 1.28
CA ARG A 257 8.13 11.99 0.62
C ARG A 257 9.59 12.36 0.86
N ALA A 258 10.07 12.27 2.09
CA ALA A 258 11.47 12.58 2.40
C ALA A 258 12.45 11.70 1.62
N ILE A 259 12.15 10.40 1.49
CA ILE A 259 12.96 9.46 0.72
C ILE A 259 12.91 9.80 -0.78
N ALA A 260 11.71 10.03 -1.33
CA ALA A 260 11.54 10.38 -2.74
C ALA A 260 12.26 11.69 -3.10
N GLU A 261 12.11 12.73 -2.29
CA GLU A 261 12.81 14.01 -2.46
C GLU A 261 14.33 13.86 -2.41
N HIS A 262 14.85 12.99 -1.53
CA HIS A 262 16.27 12.70 -1.48
C HIS A 262 16.76 12.04 -2.77
N GLN A 263 16.04 11.02 -3.25
CA GLN A 263 16.37 10.32 -4.49
C GLN A 263 16.32 11.25 -5.71
N MET A 264 15.32 12.14 -5.79
CA MET A 264 15.21 13.15 -6.85
C MET A 264 16.39 14.13 -6.82
N ARG A 265 16.79 14.62 -5.64
CA ARG A 265 17.96 15.52 -5.51
C ARG A 265 19.25 14.85 -5.96
N GLN A 266 19.46 13.58 -5.62
CA GLN A 266 20.64 12.84 -6.07
C GLN A 266 20.62 12.59 -7.59
N ALA A 267 19.46 12.30 -8.18
CA ALA A 267 19.32 12.09 -9.62
C ALA A 267 19.56 13.37 -10.45
N MET A 268 19.28 14.55 -9.88
CA MET A 268 19.48 15.83 -10.56
C MET A 268 20.94 16.34 -10.53
N GLY A 269 21.80 15.78 -9.67
CA GLY A 269 23.22 16.15 -9.54
C GLY A 269 23.47 17.64 -9.19
N PRO A 270 24.71 18.04 -8.84
CA PRO A 270 25.06 19.46 -8.80
C PRO A 270 25.00 19.99 -10.24
N ALA A 271 24.18 21.01 -10.49
CA ALA A 271 24.20 21.74 -11.75
C ALA A 271 25.66 22.10 -12.10
N SER A 272 26.05 21.80 -13.34
CA SER A 272 27.33 22.09 -13.97
C SER A 272 27.97 23.39 -13.47
N ALA A 273 28.87 23.27 -12.50
CA ALA A 273 29.81 24.31 -12.13
C ALA A 273 31.14 24.04 -12.85
N SER A 274 31.18 24.29 -14.16
CA SER A 274 32.42 24.62 -14.89
C SER A 274 32.11 24.91 -16.37
N ALA A 275 32.00 26.19 -16.70
CA ALA A 275 32.40 26.70 -18.01
C ALA A 275 33.18 28.00 -17.75
N PRO A 276 34.50 28.04 -18.00
CA PRO A 276 35.12 29.26 -18.51
C PRO A 276 34.74 29.47 -19.99
#